data_AF-A0A7U6GEE2-F1
#
_entry.id   AF-A0A7U6GEE2-F1
#
_cell.length_a   1.000
_cell.length_b   1.000
_cell.length_c   1.000
_cell.angle_alpha   90.00
_cell.angle_beta   90.00
_cell.angle_gamma   90.00
#
_symmetry.space_group_name_H-M   'P 1'
#
loop_
_entity.id
_entity.type
_entity.pdbx_description
1 polymer ?
#
loop_
_entity_poly.entity_id
_entity_poly.type
_entity_poly.pdbx_seq_one_letter_code
_entity_poly.pdbx_strand_id
1 'polypeptide(L)'
;MKTQDYVLPEPIKIKGYLGEKYVTDSIIYLENQSKSGPFYHAVKILGGRGNEITANKIYTFTIYPIYRRYYPFEDWYVFVSDFEK
;
A
#
# COMPACT_ATOMS: atom_id res chain seq x y z
N MET A 1 -19.31 12.06 -7.82
CA MET A 1 -18.06 12.25 -8.60
C MET A 1 -18.12 11.37 -9.82
N LYS A 2 -17.86 11.90 -11.02
CA LYS A 2 -17.58 11.05 -12.17
C LYS A 2 -16.13 10.58 -12.06
N THR A 3 -15.82 9.36 -12.48
CA THR A 3 -14.45 8.80 -12.41
C THR A 3 -13.43 9.66 -13.17
N GLN A 4 -13.90 10.39 -14.19
CA GLN A 4 -13.10 11.31 -15.02
C GLN A 4 -12.61 12.56 -14.25
N ASP A 5 -13.28 12.93 -13.16
CA ASP A 5 -12.91 14.08 -12.33
C ASP A 5 -11.99 13.70 -11.17
N TYR A 6 -11.64 12.42 -11.03
CA TYR A 6 -10.80 11.95 -9.93
C TYR A 6 -9.32 12.26 -10.21
N VAL A 7 -8.76 13.12 -9.38
CA VAL A 7 -7.32 13.41 -9.37
C VAL A 7 -6.66 12.48 -8.36
N LEU A 8 -5.63 11.76 -8.80
CA LEU A 8 -4.83 10.94 -7.91
C LEU A 8 -4.15 11.84 -6.86
N PRO A 9 -4.16 11.44 -5.58
CA PRO A 9 -3.41 12.14 -4.54
C PRO A 9 -1.90 12.09 -4.82
N GLU A 10 -1.14 12.93 -4.14
CA GLU A 10 0.32 12.85 -4.25
C GLU A 10 0.84 11.49 -3.76
N PRO A 11 1.80 10.88 -4.46
CA PRO A 11 2.38 9.63 -4.03
C PRO A 11 3.28 9.84 -2.82
N ILE A 12 3.29 8.86 -1.92
CA ILE A 12 4.21 8.81 -0.78
C ILE A 12 5.10 7.57 -0.91
N LYS A 13 6.35 7.68 -0.42
CA LYS A 13 7.27 6.55 -0.35
C LYS A 13 7.28 5.98 1.05
N ILE A 14 7.05 4.68 1.18
CA ILE A 14 7.05 3.97 2.46
C ILE A 14 8.00 2.77 2.40
N LYS A 15 8.65 2.44 3.52
CA LYS A 15 9.47 1.23 3.65
C LYS A 15 8.71 0.18 4.44
N GLY A 16 8.56 -1.00 3.87
CA GLY A 16 7.80 -2.08 4.50
C GLY A 16 7.91 -3.40 3.77
N TYR A 17 7.10 -4.37 4.18
CA TYR A 17 7.04 -5.71 3.61
C TYR A 17 5.60 -6.22 3.59
N LEU A 18 5.33 -7.24 2.77
CA LEU A 18 4.11 -8.03 2.86
C LEU A 18 4.39 -9.25 3.74
N GLY A 19 3.53 -9.54 4.72
CA GLY A 19 3.71 -10.70 5.60
C GLY A 19 3.52 -12.03 4.85
N GLU A 20 2.71 -12.01 3.80
CA GLU A 20 2.38 -13.16 2.95
C GLU A 20 2.57 -12.81 1.46
N LYS A 21 2.33 -13.79 0.58
CA LYS A 21 2.32 -13.55 -0.86
C LYS A 21 1.23 -12.52 -1.19
N TYR A 22 1.55 -11.60 -2.10
CA TYR A 22 0.59 -10.59 -2.53
C TYR A 22 -0.72 -11.22 -3.03
N VAL A 23 -1.80 -10.77 -2.39
CA VAL A 23 -3.19 -10.85 -2.86
C VAL A 23 -3.81 -9.45 -2.80
N THR A 24 -4.89 -9.20 -3.54
CA THR A 24 -5.65 -7.96 -3.39
C THR A 24 -6.01 -7.73 -1.93
N ASP A 25 -5.82 -6.51 -1.44
CA ASP A 25 -6.04 -6.11 -0.04
C ASP A 25 -4.96 -6.59 0.95
N SER A 26 -3.78 -7.00 0.46
CA SER A 26 -2.64 -7.30 1.33
C SER A 26 -2.18 -6.06 2.12
N ILE A 27 -1.85 -6.25 3.39
CA ILE A 27 -1.31 -5.20 4.26
C ILE A 27 0.20 -5.05 4.01
N ILE A 28 0.63 -3.80 3.81
CA ILE A 28 2.04 -3.42 3.83
C ILE A 28 2.42 -3.10 5.29
N TYR A 29 3.24 -3.95 5.89
CA TYR A 29 3.79 -3.74 7.22
C TYR A 29 5.01 -2.83 7.15
N LEU A 30 4.98 -1.67 7.81
CA LEU A 30 6.12 -0.76 7.85
C LEU A 30 7.23 -1.31 8.75
N GLU A 31 8.48 -1.01 8.41
CA GLU A 31 9.66 -1.46 9.18
C GLU A 31 9.58 -1.07 10.67
N ASN A 32 9.06 0.12 10.97
CA ASN A 32 8.89 0.65 12.33
C ASN A 32 7.41 0.86 12.69
N GLN A 33 6.52 -0.02 12.23
CA GLN A 33 5.08 0.13 12.45
C GLN A 33 4.70 -0.04 13.93
N SER A 34 3.87 0.87 14.43
CA SER A 34 3.23 0.72 15.75
C SER A 34 2.04 -0.25 15.69
N LYS A 35 1.63 -0.81 16.83
CA LYS A 35 0.39 -1.60 16.91
C LYS A 35 -0.87 -0.81 16.51
N SER A 36 -0.80 0.52 16.54
CA SER A 36 -1.90 1.44 16.23
C SER A 36 -1.88 1.97 14.80
N GLY A 37 -1.05 1.40 13.92
CA GLY A 37 -0.93 1.82 12.53
C GLY A 37 0.07 2.96 12.30
N PRO A 38 -0.04 3.67 11.15
CA PRO A 38 -1.06 3.51 10.11
C PRO A 38 -0.95 2.17 9.35
N PHE A 39 -2.08 1.65 8.88
CA PHE A 39 -2.14 0.45 8.04
C PHE A 39 -2.37 0.82 6.57
N TYR A 40 -1.61 0.19 5.67
CA TYR A 40 -1.71 0.44 4.23
C TYR A 40 -2.13 -0.84 3.50
N HIS A 41 -3.34 -0.83 2.96
CA HIS A 41 -3.96 -1.94 2.25
C HIS A 41 -3.75 -1.80 0.74
N ALA A 42 -2.91 -2.67 0.17
CA ALA A 42 -2.58 -2.66 -1.25
C ALA A 42 -3.74 -3.22 -2.09
N VAL A 43 -4.59 -2.33 -2.62
CA VAL A 43 -5.72 -2.74 -3.46
C VAL A 43 -5.27 -3.19 -4.85
N LYS A 44 -4.18 -2.61 -5.37
CA LYS A 44 -3.62 -2.96 -6.67
C LYS A 44 -2.15 -2.56 -6.76
N ILE A 45 -1.37 -3.39 -7.42
CA ILE A 45 0.01 -3.12 -7.82
C ILE A 45 0.05 -2.92 -9.33
N LEU A 46 0.67 -1.85 -9.78
CA LEU A 46 0.78 -1.51 -11.20
C LEU A 46 1.42 -2.66 -12.00
N GLY A 47 0.92 -2.89 -13.21
CA GLY A 47 1.45 -3.89 -14.12
C GLY A 47 1.29 -5.34 -13.67
N GLY A 48 0.55 -5.63 -12.59
CA GLY A 48 0.40 -7.00 -12.07
C GLY A 48 1.68 -7.55 -11.43
N ARG A 49 2.65 -6.67 -11.13
CA ARG A 49 3.96 -7.01 -10.58
C ARG A 49 3.95 -7.53 -9.13
N GLY A 50 2.77 -7.66 -8.52
CA GLY A 50 2.64 -8.12 -7.14
C GLY A 50 3.23 -9.50 -6.87
N ASN A 51 3.27 -10.38 -7.87
CA ASN A 51 3.90 -11.70 -7.77
C ASN A 51 5.43 -11.65 -7.63
N GLU A 52 6.07 -10.52 -7.95
CA GLU A 52 7.52 -10.32 -7.79
C GLU A 52 7.90 -9.98 -6.33
N ILE A 53 6.93 -9.56 -5.52
CA ILE A 53 7.16 -9.24 -4.11
C ILE A 53 7.31 -10.54 -3.34
N THR A 54 8.48 -10.71 -2.72
CA THR A 54 8.70 -11.82 -1.79
C THR A 54 8.16 -11.44 -0.41
N ALA A 55 7.37 -12.33 0.19
CA ALA A 55 6.92 -12.16 1.58
C ALA A 55 8.11 -11.96 2.53
N ASN A 56 7.92 -11.11 3.54
CA ASN A 56 8.89 -10.79 4.59
C ASN A 56 10.21 -10.15 4.10
N LYS A 57 10.27 -9.68 2.85
CA LYS A 57 11.36 -8.80 2.37
C LYS A 57 10.93 -7.35 2.40
N ILE A 58 11.85 -6.50 2.84
CA ILE A 58 11.65 -5.05 2.87
C ILE A 58 11.83 -4.48 1.46
N TYR A 59 10.92 -3.61 1.08
CA TYR A 59 10.95 -2.80 -0.14
C TYR A 59 10.59 -1.35 0.20
N THR A 60 11.02 -0.44 -0.66
CA THR A 60 10.49 0.92 -0.73
C THR A 60 9.33 0.95 -1.72
N PHE A 61 8.11 1.13 -1.24
CA PHE A 61 6.91 1.23 -2.07
C PHE A 61 6.59 2.68 -2.39
N THR A 62 6.25 2.96 -3.65
CA THR A 62 5.65 4.24 -4.06
C THR A 62 4.14 4.07 -4.14
N ILE A 63 3.42 4.62 -3.16
CA ILE A 63 1.99 4.39 -2.95
C ILE A 63 1.16 5.67 -3.14
N TYR A 64 -0.04 5.51 -3.65
CA TYR A 64 -1.07 6.55 -3.77
C TYR A 64 -2.16 6.26 -2.73
N PRO A 65 -2.39 7.13 -1.73
CA PRO A 65 -3.42 6.94 -0.71
C PRO A 65 -4.82 7.25 -1.23
N ILE A 66 -5.43 6.30 -1.95
CA ILE A 66 -6.68 6.51 -2.70
C ILE A 66 -7.87 6.80 -1.79
N TYR A 67 -7.95 6.09 -0.67
CA TYR A 67 -9.10 6.19 0.22
C TYR A 67 -8.69 5.97 1.67
N ARG A 68 -9.08 6.89 2.55
CA ARG A 68 -8.88 6.79 3.99
C ARG A 68 -10.03 6.02 4.63
N ARG A 69 -9.70 5.02 5.44
CA ARG A 69 -10.62 4.33 6.32
C ARG A 69 -10.33 4.73 7.76
N TYR A 70 -11.37 5.01 8.53
CA TYR A 70 -11.26 5.33 9.95
C TYR A 70 -12.00 4.27 10.77
N TYR A 71 -11.28 3.29 11.32
CA TYR A 71 -11.83 2.35 12.32
C TYR A 71 -10.76 1.41 12.92
N PRO A 72 -10.59 1.29 14.25
CA PRO A 72 -10.39 2.36 15.24
C PRO A 72 -9.00 3.06 15.11
N PHE A 73 -8.20 2.70 14.10
CA PHE A 73 -6.87 3.27 13.81
C PHE A 73 -6.85 3.94 12.44
N GLU A 74 -5.73 4.61 12.12
CA GLU A 74 -5.51 5.18 10.80
C GLU A 74 -5.25 4.08 9.78
N ASP A 75 -6.08 4.02 8.74
CA ASP A 75 -6.06 2.98 7.71
C ASP A 75 -6.30 3.59 6.32
N TRP A 76 -5.65 3.05 5.30
CA TRP A 76 -5.65 3.56 3.94
C TRP A 76 -5.67 2.44 2.92
N TYR A 77 -6.58 2.51 1.95
CA TYR A 77 -6.44 1.79 0.70
C TYR A 77 -5.47 2.51 -0.22
N VAL A 78 -4.47 1.78 -0.70
CA VAL A 78 -3.38 2.34 -1.49
C VAL A 78 -3.21 1.63 -2.83
N PHE A 79 -2.93 2.41 -3.85
CA PHE A 79 -2.42 1.89 -5.12
C PHE A 79 -0.90 1.96 -5.12
N VAL A 80 -0.26 0.82 -5.35
CA VAL A 80 1.19 0.73 -5.44
C VAL A 80 1.58 0.91 -6.90
N SER A 81 2.24 2.02 -7.19
CA SER A 81 2.71 2.32 -8.55
C SER A 81 4.04 1.65 -8.87
N ASP A 82 4.90 1.51 -7.86
CA ASP A 82 6.22 0.90 -8.00
C ASP A 82 6.74 0.41 -6.65
N PHE A 83 7.74 -0.48 -6.70
CA PHE A 83 8.47 -0.94 -5.54
C PHE A 83 9.92 -1.28 -5.89
N GLU A 84 10.83 -0.87 -5.02
CA GLU A 84 12.28 -1.06 -5.16
C GLU A 84 12.83 -1.78 -3.93
N LYS A 85 13.86 -2.61 -4.10
CA LYS A 85 14.48 -3.38 -3.02
C LYS A 85 15.51 -2.54 -2.26
#